data_AF-A0A2H0Y5Z6-F1
#
_entry.id   AF-A0A2H0Y5Z6-F1
#
_cell.length_a   1.000
_cell.length_b   1.000
_cell.length_c   1.000
_cell.angle_alpha   90.00
_cell.angle_beta   90.00
_cell.angle_gamma   90.00
#
_symmetry.space_group_name_H-M   'P 1'
#
loop_
_entity.id
_entity.type
_entity.pdbx_description
1 polymer ?
#
loop_
_entity_poly.entity_id
_entity_poly.type
_entity_poly.pdbx_seq_one_letter_code
_entity_poly.pdbx_strand_id
1 'polypeptide(L)'
;DRFEAVEEKEEIIYYKGHNKDGKFIGAAFKAVGKGYSSTIETLVGMLKDGTIVAIKVLSQNETPGLGARVAEPEFTAQFNNIRDLSKVQAITGATISSRAVIELVKKRAEEIRGLIKNEK
;
A
#
# COMPACT_ATOMS: atom_id res chain seq x y z
N ASP A 1 -7.84 -17.48 4.80
CA ASP A 1 -8.14 -16.70 3.58
C ASP A 1 -7.35 -17.28 2.42
N ARG A 2 -7.84 -17.14 1.19
CA ARG A 2 -7.14 -17.64 -0.02
C ARG A 2 -6.67 -16.44 -0.86
N PHE A 3 -5.41 -16.47 -1.27
CA PHE A 3 -4.83 -15.48 -2.19
C PHE A 3 -4.64 -16.10 -3.58
N GLU A 4 -4.97 -15.34 -4.61
CA GLU A 4 -4.78 -15.71 -6.02
C GLU A 4 -4.00 -14.60 -6.72
N ALA A 5 -2.87 -14.95 -7.35
CA ALA A 5 -2.04 -13.97 -8.04
C ALA A 5 -2.68 -13.56 -9.37
N VAL A 6 -2.62 -12.27 -9.66
CA VAL A 6 -2.97 -11.71 -10.97
C VAL A 6 -1.70 -11.18 -11.59
N GLU A 7 -1.35 -11.74 -12.75
CA GLU A 7 -0.07 -11.55 -13.41
C GLU A 7 -0.26 -10.86 -14.77
N GLU A 8 0.66 -9.96 -15.11
CA GLU A 8 0.79 -9.39 -16.44
C GLU A 8 2.26 -9.48 -16.85
N LYS A 9 2.55 -10.06 -18.02
CA LYS A 9 3.93 -10.26 -18.53
C LYS A 9 4.87 -10.90 -17.50
N GLU A 10 4.40 -11.96 -16.85
CA GLU A 10 5.16 -12.72 -15.82
C GLU A 10 5.46 -11.93 -14.53
N GLU A 11 4.88 -10.73 -14.37
CA GLU A 11 4.96 -9.94 -13.13
C GLU A 11 3.65 -9.99 -12.37
N ILE A 12 3.73 -10.27 -11.06
CA ILE A 12 2.56 -10.24 -10.18
C ILE A 12 2.16 -8.79 -9.93
N ILE A 13 1.00 -8.40 -10.45
CA ILE A 13 0.44 -7.06 -10.33
C ILE A 13 -0.21 -6.88 -8.96
N TYR A 14 -1.00 -7.87 -8.53
CA TYR A 14 -1.65 -7.93 -7.22
C TYR A 14 -2.13 -9.35 -6.91
N TYR A 15 -2.55 -9.56 -5.66
CA TYR A 15 -3.17 -10.80 -5.19
C TYR A 15 -4.63 -10.53 -4.82
N LYS A 16 -5.57 -11.30 -5.38
CA LYS A 16 -6.98 -11.29 -4.96
C LYS A 16 -7.12 -11.99 -3.62
N GLY A 17 -7.80 -11.34 -2.67
CA GLY A 17 -8.16 -11.91 -1.38
C GLY A 17 -9.61 -12.41 -1.38
N HIS A 18 -9.79 -13.66 -0.94
CA HIS A 18 -11.11 -14.29 -0.79
C HIS A 18 -11.39 -14.63 0.69
N ASN A 19 -12.64 -14.44 1.11
CA ASN A 19 -13.10 -14.89 2.43
C ASN A 19 -13.24 -16.43 2.48
N LYS A 20 -13.67 -16.97 3.62
CA LYS A 20 -13.86 -18.42 3.81
C LYS A 20 -14.86 -19.06 2.84
N ASP A 21 -15.81 -18.28 2.32
CA ASP A 21 -16.83 -18.73 1.35
C ASP A 21 -16.35 -18.62 -0.11
N GLY A 22 -15.09 -18.24 -0.34
CA GLY A 22 -14.54 -18.03 -1.68
C GLY A 22 -14.97 -16.72 -2.33
N LYS A 23 -15.67 -15.82 -1.60
CA LYS A 23 -16.10 -14.53 -2.11
C LYS A 23 -14.94 -13.54 -2.12
N PHE A 24 -14.75 -12.86 -3.25
CA PHE A 24 -13.77 -11.79 -3.40
C PHE A 24 -14.08 -10.62 -2.45
N ILE A 25 -13.10 -10.27 -1.62
CA ILE A 25 -13.22 -9.20 -0.61
C ILE A 25 -12.29 -8.01 -0.87
N GLY A 26 -11.19 -8.21 -1.59
CA GLY A 26 -10.18 -7.17 -1.80
C GLY A 26 -8.91 -7.68 -2.45
N ALA A 27 -7.87 -6.85 -2.47
CA ALA A 27 -6.58 -7.16 -3.06
C ALA A 27 -5.43 -6.79 -2.13
N ALA A 28 -4.32 -7.53 -2.25
CA ALA A 28 -3.02 -7.17 -1.68
C ALA A 28 -2.04 -6.89 -2.81
N PHE A 29 -1.27 -5.81 -2.72
CA PHE A 29 -0.33 -5.42 -3.78
C PHE A 29 0.88 -4.68 -3.23
N LYS A 30 1.95 -4.70 -4.01
CA LYS A 30 3.14 -3.88 -3.73
C LYS A 30 2.96 -2.50 -4.36
N ALA A 31 3.34 -1.48 -3.60
CA ALA A 31 3.50 -0.13 -4.06
C ALA A 31 4.97 0.24 -3.87
N VAL A 32 5.63 0.64 -4.95
CA VAL A 32 7.07 0.91 -4.99
C VAL A 32 7.27 2.32 -5.50
N GLY A 33 8.12 3.09 -4.82
CA GLY A 33 8.38 4.47 -5.20
C GLY A 33 9.64 5.04 -4.57
N LYS A 34 10.12 6.14 -5.14
CA LYS A 34 11.28 6.85 -4.60
C LYS A 34 10.90 7.60 -3.32
N GLY A 35 11.61 7.30 -2.23
CA GLY A 35 11.64 8.05 -0.98
C GLY A 35 12.58 9.26 -1.06
N TYR A 36 13.18 9.66 0.07
CA TYR A 36 14.17 10.75 0.05
C TYR A 36 15.51 10.26 -0.50
N SER A 37 16.08 9.22 0.11
CA SER A 37 17.42 8.70 -0.22
C SER A 37 17.41 7.31 -0.87
N SER A 38 16.27 6.62 -0.89
CA SER A 38 16.15 5.24 -1.35
C SER A 38 14.81 4.96 -2.03
N THR A 39 14.68 3.78 -2.63
CA THR A 39 13.37 3.24 -3.03
C THR A 39 12.69 2.63 -1.81
N ILE A 40 11.41 2.94 -1.63
CA ILE A 40 10.56 2.40 -0.59
C ILE A 40 9.57 1.41 -1.25
N GLU A 41 9.52 0.20 -0.72
CA GLU A 41 8.56 -0.83 -1.10
C GLU A 41 7.56 -1.05 0.03
N THR A 42 6.26 -0.97 -0.29
CA THR A 42 5.18 -1.09 0.67
C THR A 42 4.20 -2.15 0.21
N LEU A 43 3.88 -3.13 1.07
CA LEU A 43 2.75 -4.03 0.89
C LEU A 43 1.47 -3.34 1.38
N VAL A 44 0.43 -3.37 0.57
CA VAL A 44 -0.85 -2.70 0.86
C VAL A 44 -1.96 -3.73 0.77
N GLY A 45 -2.84 -3.77 1.78
CA GLY A 45 -4.10 -4.51 1.73
C GLY A 45 -5.26 -3.54 1.51
N MET A 46 -6.10 -3.80 0.51
CA MET A 46 -7.23 -2.95 0.14
C MET A 46 -8.50 -3.78 -0.05
N LEU A 47 -9.63 -3.33 0.50
CA LEU A 47 -10.95 -3.90 0.23
C LEU A 47 -11.47 -3.48 -1.15
N LYS A 48 -12.40 -4.26 -1.71
CA LYS A 48 -13.01 -3.99 -3.03
C LYS A 48 -13.66 -2.61 -3.18
N ASP A 49 -14.02 -1.96 -2.07
CA ASP A 49 -14.61 -0.62 -2.07
C ASP A 49 -13.56 0.52 -2.13
N GLY A 50 -12.28 0.17 -2.02
CA GLY A 50 -11.14 1.09 -2.00
C GLY A 50 -10.62 1.42 -0.59
N THR A 51 -11.16 0.81 0.46
CA THR A 51 -10.67 1.02 1.83
C THR A 51 -9.34 0.31 2.02
N ILE A 52 -8.31 1.04 2.44
CA ILE A 52 -7.03 0.46 2.85
C ILE A 52 -7.20 -0.15 4.23
N VAL A 53 -6.87 -1.44 4.36
CA VAL A 53 -6.99 -2.20 5.61
C VAL A 53 -5.74 -2.02 6.45
N ALA A 54 -4.57 -2.12 5.81
CA ALA A 54 -3.26 -1.99 6.43
C ALA A 54 -2.19 -1.77 5.36
N ILE A 55 -1.06 -1.22 5.78
CA ILE A 55 0.18 -1.21 5.00
C ILE A 55 1.32 -1.82 5.82
N LYS A 56 2.35 -2.30 5.12
CA LYS A 56 3.62 -2.70 5.71
C LYS A 56 4.77 -2.28 4.80
N VAL A 57 5.72 -1.52 5.33
CA VAL A 57 6.97 -1.23 4.62
C VAL A 57 7.82 -2.50 4.58
N LEU A 58 8.12 -2.99 3.38
CA LEU A 58 8.90 -4.21 3.16
C LEU A 58 10.39 -3.90 3.06
N SER A 59 10.75 -2.80 2.38
CA SER A 59 12.14 -2.37 2.21
C SER A 59 12.22 -0.85 2.12
N GLN A 60 13.28 -0.30 2.72
CA GLN A 60 13.64 1.12 2.69
C GLN A 60 15.11 1.25 3.15
N ASN A 61 15.82 2.29 2.71
CA ASN A 61 17.16 2.63 3.18
C ASN A 61 17.31 4.14 3.42
N GLU A 62 16.34 4.68 4.16
CA GLU A 62 16.27 6.06 4.60
C GLU A 62 17.09 6.28 5.89
N THR A 63 17.39 7.54 6.20
CA THR A 63 18.18 7.88 7.39
C THR A 63 17.49 7.41 8.69
N PRO A 64 18.17 6.60 9.53
CA PRO A 64 17.65 6.20 10.84
C PRO A 64 17.27 7.40 11.70
N GLY A 65 16.13 7.33 12.40
CA GLY A 65 15.60 8.42 13.22
C GLY A 65 14.93 9.58 12.44
N LEU A 66 15.05 9.62 11.11
CA LEU A 66 14.31 10.53 10.24
C LEU A 66 13.40 9.73 9.29
N GLY A 67 13.84 9.51 8.06
CA GLY A 67 13.02 8.90 7.00
C GLY A 67 12.67 7.44 7.28
N ALA A 68 13.51 6.71 8.03
CA ALA A 68 13.24 5.32 8.39
C ALA A 68 11.97 5.14 9.24
N ARG A 69 11.48 6.23 9.86
CA ARG A 69 10.26 6.24 10.68
C ARG A 69 9.00 5.89 9.89
N VAL A 70 9.05 5.91 8.55
CA VAL A 70 7.94 5.44 7.71
C VAL A 70 7.62 3.95 7.90
N ALA A 71 8.56 3.17 8.45
CA ALA A 71 8.33 1.76 8.78
C ALA A 71 7.75 1.57 10.20
N GLU A 72 7.62 2.63 10.99
CA GLU A 72 7.18 2.54 12.38
C GLU A 72 5.65 2.34 12.49
N PRO A 73 5.17 1.67 13.56
CA PRO A 73 3.75 1.50 13.82
C PRO A 73 2.97 2.81 13.91
N GLU A 74 3.56 3.87 14.46
CA GLU A 74 2.92 5.18 14.61
C GLU A 74 2.48 5.77 13.25
N PHE A 75 3.32 5.61 12.22
CA PHE A 75 2.97 6.06 10.87
C PHE A 75 2.07 5.05 10.15
N THR A 76 2.44 3.77 10.15
CA THR A 76 1.70 2.74 9.40
C THR A 76 0.28 2.51 9.92
N ALA A 77 0.03 2.70 11.22
CA ALA A 77 -1.30 2.57 11.81
C ALA A 77 -2.31 3.61 11.32
N GLN A 78 -1.86 4.75 10.76
CA GLN A 78 -2.74 5.77 10.17
C GLN A 78 -3.47 5.26 8.93
N PHE A 79 -2.99 4.17 8.32
CA PHE A 79 -3.60 3.53 7.16
C PHE A 79 -4.64 2.46 7.53
N ASN A 80 -4.89 2.23 8.82
CA ASN A 80 -5.81 1.18 9.27
C ASN A 80 -7.26 1.55 8.98
N ASN A 81 -7.92 0.75 8.12
CA ASN A 81 -9.33 0.90 7.75
C ASN A 81 -9.71 2.30 7.27
N ILE A 82 -8.85 2.91 6.45
CA ILE A 82 -9.05 4.26 5.92
C ILE A 82 -9.26 4.25 4.42
N ARG A 83 -10.23 5.05 3.96
CA ARG A 83 -10.49 5.25 2.52
C ARG A 83 -9.96 6.58 2.00
N ASP A 84 -9.92 7.59 2.87
CA ASP A 84 -9.43 8.92 2.54
C ASP A 84 -8.00 9.10 3.04
N LEU A 85 -7.04 8.83 2.15
CA LEU A 85 -5.62 8.93 2.46
C LEU A 85 -5.13 10.37 2.69
N SER A 86 -5.94 11.39 2.37
CA SER A 86 -5.59 12.78 2.67
C SER A 86 -5.52 13.07 4.18
N LYS A 87 -6.10 12.19 5.00
CA LYS A 87 -6.07 12.28 6.47
C LYS A 87 -4.78 11.74 7.08
N VAL A 88 -3.99 10.98 6.32
CA VAL A 88 -2.70 10.46 6.81
C VAL A 88 -1.73 11.63 6.92
N GLN A 89 -1.15 11.79 8.11
CA GLN A 89 -0.22 12.86 8.42
C GLN A 89 1.21 12.45 8.05
N ALA A 90 1.91 13.38 7.39
CA ALA A 90 3.34 13.25 7.18
C ALA A 90 4.10 13.34 8.52
N ILE A 91 5.28 12.72 8.57
CA ILE A 91 6.14 12.73 9.75
C ILE A 91 6.97 14.01 9.77
N THR A 92 6.86 14.82 10.82
CA THR A 92 7.72 16.00 11.01
C THR A 92 9.19 15.59 11.05
N GLY A 93 10.03 16.27 10.26
CA GLY A 93 11.45 15.94 10.10
C GLY A 93 11.74 14.81 9.10
N ALA A 94 10.70 14.18 8.55
CA ALA A 94 10.80 13.11 7.55
C ALA A 94 9.77 13.25 6.43
N THR A 95 9.37 14.50 6.14
CA THR A 95 8.23 14.83 5.26
C THR A 95 8.36 14.22 3.87
N ILE A 96 9.57 14.20 3.28
CA ILE A 96 9.79 13.70 1.92
C ILE A 96 9.50 12.20 1.86
N SER A 97 10.12 11.41 2.74
CA SER A 97 9.93 9.96 2.82
C SER A 97 8.48 9.60 3.16
N SER A 98 7.87 10.27 4.14
CA SER A 98 6.49 9.97 4.54
C SER A 98 5.46 10.35 3.47
N ARG A 99 5.63 11.48 2.77
CA ARG A 99 4.75 11.85 1.65
C ARG A 99 4.92 10.88 0.48
N ALA A 100 6.14 10.43 0.22
CA ALA A 100 6.37 9.41 -0.81
C ALA A 100 5.55 8.15 -0.53
N VAL A 101 5.51 7.67 0.72
CA VAL A 101 4.68 6.51 1.09
C VAL A 101 3.19 6.77 0.91
N ILE A 102 2.68 7.93 1.32
CA ILE A 102 1.27 8.27 1.14
C ILE A 102 0.90 8.27 -0.36
N GLU A 103 1.70 8.91 -1.19
CA GLU A 103 1.44 9.05 -2.62
C GLU A 103 1.59 7.72 -3.37
N LEU A 104 2.60 6.90 -3.07
CA LEU A 104 2.76 5.59 -3.72
C LEU A 104 1.60 4.66 -3.37
N VAL A 105 1.13 4.66 -2.12
CA VAL A 105 0.00 3.83 -1.68
C VAL A 105 -1.26 4.29 -2.41
N LYS A 106 -1.51 5.60 -2.43
CA LYS A 106 -2.69 6.18 -3.10
C LYS A 106 -2.71 5.84 -4.60
N LYS A 107 -1.63 6.17 -5.31
CA LYS A 107 -1.54 5.96 -6.77
C LYS A 107 -1.72 4.48 -7.13
N ARG A 108 -1.03 3.59 -6.43
CA ARG A 108 -1.12 2.15 -6.70
C ARG A 108 -2.50 1.60 -6.35
N ALA A 109 -3.12 2.05 -5.26
CA ALA A 109 -4.48 1.66 -4.91
C ALA A 109 -5.51 2.07 -5.99
N GLU A 110 -5.38 3.28 -6.54
CA GLU A 110 -6.23 3.76 -7.63
C GLU A 110 -6.09 2.91 -8.90
N GLU A 111 -4.85 2.56 -9.26
CA GLU A 111 -4.55 1.69 -10.41
C GLU A 111 -5.16 0.29 -10.23
N ILE A 112 -4.87 -0.38 -9.11
CA ILE A 112 -5.39 -1.73 -8.82
C ILE A 112 -6.92 -1.73 -8.75
N ARG A 113 -7.51 -0.67 -8.19
CA ARG A 113 -8.98 -0.51 -8.17
C ARG A 113 -9.56 -0.35 -9.57
N GLY A 114 -8.86 0.32 -10.48
CA GLY A 114 -9.23 0.40 -11.90
C GLY A 114 -9.24 -0.98 -12.54
N LEU A 115 -8.17 -1.76 -12.35
CA LEU A 115 -8.06 -3.12 -12.88
C LEU A 115 -9.19 -4.03 -12.36
N ILE A 116 -9.42 -4.07 -11.05
CA ILE A 116 -10.49 -4.89 -10.43
C ILE A 116 -11.88 -4.53 -10.96
N LYS A 117 -12.14 -3.26 -11.28
CA LYS A 117 -13.43 -2.83 -11.84
C LYS A 117 -13.62 -3.26 -13.29
N ASN A 118 -12.54 -3.32 -14.07
CA ASN A 118 -12.57 -3.65 -15.49
C ASN A 118 -12.60 -5.17 -15.75
N GLU A 119 -12.38 -6.00 -14.74
CA GLU A 119 -12.54 -7.46 -14.81
C GLU A 119 -14.01 -7.93 -14.72
N LYS A 120 -14.97 -7.02 -14.51
CA LYS A 120 -16.40 -7.30 -14.54
C LYS A 120 -16.97 -7.12 -15.94
#